data_AF-U1M0I6-F1
#
_entry.id   AF-U1M0I6-F1
#
_cell.length_a   1.000
_cell.length_b   1.000
_cell.length_c   1.000
_cell.angle_alpha   90.00
_cell.angle_beta   90.00
_cell.angle_gamma   90.00
#
_symmetry.space_group_name_H-M   'P 1'
#
loop_
_entity.id
_entity.type
_entity.pdbx_description
1 polymer ?
#
loop_
_entity_poly.entity_id
_entity_poly.type
_entity_poly.pdbx_seq_one_letter_code
_entity_poly.pdbx_strand_id
1 'polypeptide(L)'
;MNMLTKQQRIERLFAHEDATWHWRYWGLFFSLIAVAFISYQTSIYLPLILFAVYLPQLCVAWCKTKVLLTFNPDPRYRRWIYSDFIVEWFIFLLFICLLAAHHTDLLTVWPLLVMLVTGTIGELLFSYMVNRVVLTFDTHHVTNRMFNEAKTERHTHQKTSS
;
A
#
# COMPACT_ATOMS: atom_id res chain seq x y z
N MET A 1 -6.69 10.71 25.21
CA MET A 1 -6.10 9.49 24.61
C MET A 1 -4.60 9.56 24.82
N ASN A 2 -4.01 8.59 25.53
CA ASN A 2 -2.55 8.53 25.73
C ASN A 2 -1.87 8.10 24.42
N MET A 3 -0.69 8.67 24.12
CA MET A 3 0.13 8.21 23.01
C MET A 3 0.64 6.79 23.29
N LEU A 4 0.51 5.91 22.30
CA LEU A 4 1.03 4.54 22.40
C LEU A 4 2.55 4.53 22.30
N THR A 5 3.19 3.65 23.07
CA THR A 5 4.64 3.43 22.96
C THR A 5 4.99 2.70 21.66
N LYS A 6 6.26 2.77 21.26
CA LYS A 6 6.73 2.17 20.00
C LYS A 6 6.49 0.66 19.92
N GLN A 7 6.69 -0.08 21.01
CA GLN A 7 6.42 -1.53 21.06
C GLN A 7 4.93 -1.85 20.89
N GLN A 8 4.05 -1.12 21.58
CA GLN A 8 2.60 -1.30 21.45
C GLN A 8 2.10 -1.01 20.02
N ARG A 9 2.72 -0.03 19.34
CA ARG A 9 2.41 0.28 17.93
C ARG A 9 2.83 -0.86 17.01
N ILE A 10 4.00 -1.47 17.22
CA ILE A 10 4.48 -2.63 16.45
C ILE A 10 3.57 -3.85 16.67
N GLU A 11 3.20 -4.16 17.91
CA GLU A 11 2.28 -5.27 18.22
C GLU A 11 0.92 -5.11 17.54
N ARG A 12 0.36 -3.89 17.53
CA ARG A 12 -0.89 -3.60 16.81
C ARG A 12 -0.75 -3.75 15.30
N LEU A 13 0.39 -3.36 14.74
CA LEU A 13 0.66 -3.58 13.31
C LEU A 13 0.78 -5.07 12.98
N PHE A 14 1.39 -5.88 13.86
CA PHE A 14 1.42 -7.33 13.68
C PHE A 14 0.02 -7.96 13.77
N ALA A 15 -0.77 -7.61 14.78
CA ALA A 15 -2.14 -8.10 14.90
C ALA A 15 -2.99 -7.72 13.66
N HIS A 16 -2.74 -6.56 13.08
CA HIS A 16 -3.38 -6.13 11.84
C HIS A 16 -2.91 -6.94 10.62
N GLU A 17 -1.61 -7.22 10.50
CA GLU A 17 -1.07 -8.03 9.42
C GLU A 17 -1.61 -9.47 9.47
N ASP A 18 -1.64 -10.07 10.67
CA ASP A 18 -2.18 -11.42 10.88
C ASP A 18 -3.68 -11.49 10.48
N ALA A 19 -4.46 -10.44 10.78
CA ALA A 19 -5.87 -10.35 10.40
C ALA A 19 -6.11 -10.08 8.90
N THR A 20 -5.17 -9.42 8.22
CA THR A 20 -5.30 -9.03 6.80
C THR A 20 -4.62 -10.00 5.84
N TRP A 21 -4.02 -11.07 6.35
CA TRP A 21 -3.36 -12.12 5.58
C TRP A 21 -4.18 -12.68 4.41
N HIS A 22 -5.48 -12.91 4.61
CA HIS A 22 -6.37 -13.40 3.55
C HIS A 22 -6.47 -12.43 2.37
N TRP A 23 -6.44 -11.11 2.61
CA TRP A 23 -6.51 -10.11 1.56
C TRP A 23 -5.24 -10.08 0.68
N ARG A 24 -4.05 -10.40 1.23
CA ARG A 24 -2.84 -10.59 0.41
C ARG A 24 -2.98 -11.77 -0.54
N TYR A 25 -3.59 -12.87 -0.10
CA TYR A 25 -3.84 -14.02 -0.95
C TYR A 25 -4.88 -13.76 -2.02
N TRP A 26 -5.95 -13.03 -1.68
CA TRP A 26 -6.90 -12.55 -2.68
C TRP A 26 -6.20 -11.67 -3.73
N GLY A 27 -5.31 -10.75 -3.32
CA GLY A 27 -4.51 -9.95 -4.26
C GLY A 27 -3.63 -10.78 -5.21
N LEU A 28 -2.96 -11.83 -4.70
CA LEU A 28 -2.20 -12.76 -5.53
C LEU A 28 -3.10 -13.59 -6.46
N PHE A 29 -4.25 -14.04 -5.97
CA PHE A 29 -5.23 -14.80 -6.76
C PHE A 29 -5.80 -13.96 -7.91
N PHE A 30 -6.20 -12.71 -7.65
CA PHE A 30 -6.65 -11.80 -8.70
C PHE A 30 -5.53 -11.44 -9.67
N SER A 31 -4.28 -11.32 -9.21
CA SER A 31 -3.12 -11.08 -10.08
C SER A 31 -2.87 -12.25 -11.04
N LEU A 32 -3.03 -13.49 -10.56
CA LEU A 32 -2.95 -14.69 -11.40
C LEU A 32 -4.09 -14.74 -12.43
N ILE A 33 -5.31 -14.39 -12.02
CA ILE A 33 -6.45 -14.27 -12.94
C ILE A 33 -6.18 -13.18 -13.98
N ALA A 34 -5.66 -12.02 -13.58
CA ALA A 34 -5.31 -10.92 -14.48
C ALA A 34 -4.33 -11.37 -15.56
N VAL A 35 -3.25 -12.04 -15.16
CA VAL A 35 -2.23 -12.57 -16.09
C VAL A 35 -2.83 -13.63 -17.02
N ALA A 36 -3.63 -14.56 -16.48
CA ALA A 36 -4.30 -15.58 -17.28
C ALA A 36 -5.30 -14.96 -18.28
N PHE A 37 -6.01 -13.90 -17.89
CA PHE A 37 -7.01 -13.24 -18.71
C PHE A 37 -6.40 -12.33 -19.78
N ILE A 38 -5.33 -11.58 -19.46
CA ILE A 38 -4.52 -10.84 -20.44
C ILE A 38 -3.95 -11.78 -21.51
N SER A 39 -3.59 -13.00 -21.11
CA SER A 39 -3.11 -14.04 -22.01
C SER A 39 -4.20 -14.61 -22.91
N TYR A 40 -5.48 -14.49 -22.54
CA TYR A 40 -6.60 -15.20 -23.17
C TYR A 40 -7.58 -14.30 -23.96
N GLN A 41 -7.83 -13.06 -23.54
CA GLN A 41 -8.91 -12.26 -24.14
C GLN A 41 -8.57 -10.76 -24.25
N THR A 42 -8.69 -10.25 -25.47
CA THR A 42 -8.78 -8.84 -25.90
C THR A 42 -8.80 -7.76 -24.81
N SER A 43 -7.84 -6.84 -24.94
CA SER A 43 -7.65 -5.49 -24.37
C SER A 43 -8.79 -4.90 -23.50
N ILE A 44 -10.06 -4.96 -23.93
CA ILE A 44 -11.20 -4.22 -23.36
C ILE A 44 -11.40 -4.40 -21.83
N TYR A 45 -10.99 -5.52 -21.24
CA TYR A 45 -11.19 -5.79 -19.81
C TYR A 45 -10.03 -5.36 -18.88
N LEU A 46 -8.93 -4.84 -19.43
CA LEU A 46 -7.73 -4.47 -18.65
C LEU A 46 -8.02 -3.49 -17.48
N PRO A 47 -8.85 -2.43 -17.64
CA PRO A 47 -9.16 -1.52 -16.53
C PRO A 47 -10.00 -2.19 -15.43
N LEU A 48 -10.92 -3.08 -15.82
CA LEU A 48 -11.76 -3.85 -14.88
C LEU A 48 -10.92 -4.82 -14.05
N ILE A 49 -9.95 -5.47 -14.70
CA ILE A 49 -9.00 -6.38 -14.06
C ILE A 49 -8.12 -5.60 -13.08
N LEU A 50 -7.56 -4.46 -13.50
CA LEU A 50 -6.75 -3.62 -12.62
C LEU A 50 -7.55 -3.18 -11.39
N PHE A 51 -8.81 -2.78 -11.58
CA PHE A 51 -9.72 -2.47 -10.49
C PHE A 51 -9.91 -3.67 -9.54
N ALA A 52 -10.17 -4.87 -10.06
CA ALA A 52 -10.35 -6.06 -9.24
C ALA A 52 -9.09 -6.48 -8.45
N VAL A 53 -7.89 -6.23 -8.99
CA VAL A 53 -6.61 -6.54 -8.34
C VAL A 53 -6.23 -5.50 -7.28
N TYR A 54 -6.36 -4.21 -7.61
CA TYR A 54 -5.89 -3.12 -6.75
C TYR A 54 -6.90 -2.76 -5.65
N LEU A 55 -8.21 -2.93 -5.86
CA LEU A 55 -9.22 -2.59 -4.87
C LEU A 55 -9.03 -3.35 -3.52
N PRO A 56 -8.74 -4.68 -3.51
CA PRO A 56 -8.30 -5.39 -2.32
C PRO A 56 -7.13 -4.72 -1.58
N GLN A 57 -6.13 -4.25 -2.33
CA GLN A 57 -4.94 -3.62 -1.76
C GLN A 57 -5.28 -2.27 -1.11
N LEU A 58 -6.09 -1.44 -1.77
CA LEU A 58 -6.60 -0.17 -1.22
C LEU A 58 -7.40 -0.38 0.06
N CYS A 59 -8.21 -1.43 0.14
CA CYS A 59 -8.94 -1.78 1.37
C CYS A 59 -7.98 -2.13 2.52
N VAL A 60 -6.92 -2.88 2.25
CA VAL A 60 -5.89 -3.20 3.25
C VAL A 60 -5.13 -1.94 3.67
N ALA A 61 -4.72 -1.10 2.71
CA ALA A 61 -4.06 0.16 2.97
C ALA A 61 -4.93 1.11 3.80
N TRP A 62 -6.23 1.14 3.55
CA TRP A 62 -7.18 1.90 4.36
C TRP A 62 -7.27 1.39 5.79
N CYS A 63 -7.34 0.07 5.97
CA CYS A 63 -7.37 -0.52 7.31
C CYS A 63 -6.06 -0.23 8.07
N LYS A 64 -4.91 -0.32 7.39
CA LYS A 64 -3.62 0.07 7.96
C LYS A 64 -3.60 1.56 8.35
N THR A 65 -4.11 2.42 7.49
CA THR A 65 -4.25 3.87 7.74
C THR A 65 -5.10 4.12 8.98
N LYS A 66 -6.24 3.45 9.12
CA LYS A 66 -7.08 3.52 10.33
C LYS A 66 -6.32 3.11 11.59
N VAL A 67 -5.52 2.04 11.54
CA VAL A 67 -4.68 1.62 12.67
C VAL A 67 -3.64 2.69 13.00
N LEU A 68 -2.93 3.22 11.99
CA LEU A 68 -1.94 4.28 12.16
C LEU A 68 -2.54 5.53 12.80
N LEU A 69 -3.75 5.92 12.43
CA LEU A 69 -4.47 7.06 13.01
C LEU A 69 -4.81 6.89 14.50
N THR A 70 -4.79 5.66 15.03
CA THR A 70 -4.96 5.41 16.47
C THR A 70 -3.71 5.70 17.30
N PHE A 71 -2.53 5.83 16.66
CA PHE A 71 -1.25 5.92 17.34
C PHE A 71 -0.98 7.29 17.96
N ASN A 72 -1.41 8.34 17.27
CA ASN A 72 -1.19 9.71 17.69
C ASN A 72 -2.44 10.57 17.36
N PRO A 73 -3.05 11.22 18.37
CA PRO A 73 -4.22 12.06 18.16
C PRO A 73 -3.90 13.43 17.52
N ASP A 74 -2.62 13.81 17.38
CA ASP A 74 -2.21 15.11 16.82
C ASP A 74 -2.79 15.31 15.39
N PRO A 75 -3.51 16.42 15.13
CA PRO A 75 -4.04 16.72 13.80
C PRO A 75 -2.96 16.82 12.71
N ARG A 76 -1.72 17.21 13.03
CA ARG A 76 -0.60 17.22 12.08
C ARG A 76 -0.23 15.80 11.67
N TYR A 77 -0.14 14.89 12.63
CA TYR A 77 0.10 13.47 12.36
C TYR A 77 -0.98 12.90 11.45
N ARG A 78 -2.26 13.12 11.81
CA ARG A 78 -3.39 12.63 11.03
C ARG A 78 -3.37 13.13 9.60
N ARG A 79 -3.08 14.43 9.38
CA ARG A 79 -3.02 15.01 8.03
C ARG A 79 -1.99 14.31 7.15
N TRP A 80 -0.80 14.04 7.66
CA TRP A 80 0.25 13.34 6.92
C TRP A 80 -0.12 11.88 6.61
N ILE A 81 -0.65 11.15 7.60
CA ILE A 81 -1.12 9.78 7.40
C ILE A 81 -2.29 9.69 6.41
N TYR A 82 -3.24 10.64 6.46
CA TYR A 82 -4.30 10.72 5.45
C TYR A 82 -3.77 11.08 4.06
N SER A 83 -2.76 11.96 3.98
CA SER A 83 -2.17 12.36 2.70
C SER A 83 -1.51 11.17 2.00
N ASP A 84 -0.85 10.28 2.75
CA ASP A 84 -0.27 9.03 2.22
C ASP A 84 -1.33 8.18 1.52
N PHE A 85 -2.45 7.93 2.21
CA PHE A 85 -3.57 7.16 1.65
C PHE A 85 -4.27 7.85 0.47
N ILE A 86 -4.40 9.18 0.51
CA ILE A 86 -4.99 9.94 -0.60
C ILE A 86 -4.11 9.85 -1.85
N VAL A 87 -2.78 9.87 -1.69
CA VAL A 87 -1.85 9.71 -2.82
C VAL A 87 -1.97 8.32 -3.43
N GLU A 88 -2.07 7.26 -2.62
CA GLU A 88 -2.30 5.89 -3.10
C GLU A 88 -3.61 5.79 -3.92
N TRP A 89 -4.70 6.41 -3.44
CA TRP A 89 -5.95 6.53 -4.20
C TRP A 89 -5.81 7.31 -5.50
N PHE A 90 -5.08 8.43 -5.47
CA PHE A 90 -4.87 9.26 -6.64
C PHE A 90 -4.08 8.50 -7.72
N ILE A 91 -3.05 7.75 -7.33
CA ILE A 91 -2.24 6.93 -8.22
C ILE A 91 -3.07 5.79 -8.82
N PHE A 92 -3.92 5.15 -8.01
CA PHE A 92 -4.86 4.15 -8.51
C PHE A 92 -5.81 4.71 -9.58
N LEU A 93 -6.43 5.86 -9.32
CA LEU A 93 -7.31 6.53 -10.29
C LEU A 93 -6.55 6.93 -11.55
N LEU A 94 -5.32 7.45 -11.39
CA LEU A 94 -4.44 7.80 -12.49
C LEU A 94 -4.15 6.57 -13.37
N PHE A 95 -3.86 5.41 -12.77
CA PHE A 95 -3.61 4.18 -13.51
C PHE A 95 -4.84 3.72 -14.29
N ILE A 96 -6.04 3.80 -13.71
CA ILE A 96 -7.28 3.51 -14.43
C ILE A 96 -7.44 4.44 -15.65
N CYS A 97 -7.22 5.75 -15.47
CA CYS A 97 -7.29 6.72 -16.55
C CYS A 97 -6.25 6.45 -17.65
N LEU A 98 -5.02 6.08 -17.29
CA LEU A 98 -3.96 5.76 -18.25
C LEU A 98 -4.28 4.51 -19.06
N LEU A 99 -4.82 3.47 -18.42
CA LEU A 99 -5.27 2.27 -19.12
C LEU A 99 -6.44 2.60 -20.07
N ALA A 100 -7.41 3.40 -19.63
CA ALA A 100 -8.51 3.84 -20.48
C ALA A 100 -8.03 4.68 -21.68
N ALA A 101 -7.04 5.55 -21.47
CA ALA A 101 -6.41 6.33 -22.54
C ALA A 101 -5.67 5.43 -23.54
N HIS A 102 -5.00 4.38 -23.06
CA HIS A 102 -4.40 3.38 -23.94
C HIS A 102 -5.45 2.61 -24.74
N HIS A 103 -6.60 2.26 -24.15
CA HIS A 103 -7.69 1.59 -24.89
C HIS A 103 -8.39 2.45 -25.94
N THR A 104 -8.33 3.76 -25.80
CA THR A 104 -8.89 4.71 -26.77
C THR A 104 -7.88 5.13 -27.84
N ASP A 105 -6.74 4.44 -27.91
CA ASP A 105 -5.60 4.72 -28.79
C ASP A 105 -5.03 6.14 -28.61
N LEU A 106 -5.39 6.85 -27.53
CA LEU A 106 -4.85 8.16 -27.18
C LEU A 106 -3.42 8.06 -26.65
N LEU A 107 -3.03 6.89 -26.15
CA LEU A 107 -1.74 6.67 -25.51
C LEU A 107 -1.13 5.34 -25.98
N THR A 108 0.11 5.36 -26.45
CA THR A 108 0.81 4.15 -26.89
C THR A 108 1.39 3.36 -25.69
N VAL A 109 1.79 2.11 -25.92
CA VAL A 109 2.30 1.20 -24.87
C VAL A 109 3.53 1.77 -24.14
N TRP A 110 4.45 2.43 -24.85
CA TRP A 110 5.67 2.99 -24.26
C TRP A 110 5.42 4.08 -23.21
N PRO A 111 4.70 5.18 -23.53
CA PRO A 111 4.35 6.19 -22.52
C PRO A 111 3.48 5.61 -21.40
N LEU A 112 2.63 4.61 -21.67
CA LEU A 112 1.88 3.91 -20.63
C LEU A 112 2.82 3.29 -19.60
N LEU A 113 3.78 2.47 -20.06
CA LEU A 113 4.74 1.80 -19.18
C LEU A 113 5.58 2.79 -18.37
N VAL A 114 6.05 3.87 -18.99
CA VAL A 114 6.82 4.91 -18.30
C VAL A 114 5.98 5.58 -17.21
N MET A 115 4.71 5.91 -17.49
CA MET A 115 3.81 6.54 -16.52
C MET A 115 3.46 5.61 -15.35
N LEU A 116 3.26 4.31 -15.61
CA LEU A 116 3.03 3.31 -14.55
C LEU A 116 4.25 3.16 -13.64
N VAL A 117 5.45 3.04 -14.21
CA VAL A 117 6.69 2.90 -13.44
C VAL A 117 6.97 4.17 -12.64
N THR A 118 6.84 5.35 -13.24
CA THR A 118 7.06 6.62 -12.53
C THR A 118 6.03 6.86 -11.43
N GLY A 119 4.76 6.47 -11.64
CA GLY A 119 3.72 6.52 -10.62
C GLY A 119 4.06 5.66 -9.40
N THR A 120 4.45 4.40 -9.61
CA THR A 120 4.82 3.49 -8.51
C THR A 120 6.07 3.96 -7.75
N ILE A 121 7.09 4.45 -8.45
CA ILE A 121 8.28 5.03 -7.81
C ILE A 121 7.91 6.30 -7.03
N GLY A 122 7.05 7.15 -7.60
CA GLY A 122 6.56 8.37 -6.95
C GLY A 122 5.81 8.08 -5.66
N GLU A 123 4.97 7.04 -5.64
CA GLU A 123 4.27 6.56 -4.45
C GLU A 123 5.25 6.18 -3.34
N LEU A 124 6.23 5.32 -3.65
CA LEU A 124 7.22 4.85 -2.70
C LEU A 124 8.04 6.00 -2.12
N LEU A 125 8.43 6.96 -2.97
CA LEU A 125 9.15 8.16 -2.54
C LEU A 125 8.26 9.06 -1.67
N PHE A 126 6.99 9.22 -2.00
CA PHE A 126 6.05 10.01 -1.21
C PHE A 126 5.86 9.39 0.17
N SER A 127 5.55 8.09 0.27
CA SER A 127 5.43 7.40 1.56
C SER A 127 6.72 7.46 2.37
N TYR A 128 7.89 7.37 1.72
CA TYR A 128 9.16 7.58 2.38
C TYR A 128 9.29 9.00 2.96
N MET A 129 8.87 10.00 2.20
CA MET A 129 8.88 11.40 2.63
C MET A 129 7.91 11.62 3.80
N VAL A 130 6.70 11.05 3.76
CA VAL A 130 5.73 11.07 4.86
C VAL A 130 6.35 10.49 6.13
N ASN A 131 6.95 9.30 6.04
CA ASN A 131 7.62 8.67 7.19
C ASN A 131 8.70 9.56 7.78
N ARG A 132 9.53 10.21 6.94
CA ARG A 132 10.56 11.14 7.40
C ARG A 132 9.95 12.36 8.09
N VAL A 133 8.94 12.99 7.49
CA VAL A 133 8.31 14.17 8.06
C VAL A 133 7.63 13.83 9.38
N VAL A 134 6.91 12.71 9.46
CA VAL A 134 6.26 12.26 10.70
C VAL A 134 7.28 11.99 11.81
N LEU A 135 8.42 11.37 11.49
CA LEU A 135 9.49 11.13 12.47
C LEU A 135 10.08 12.42 13.06
N THR A 136 10.01 13.56 12.36
CA THR A 136 10.54 14.83 12.91
C THR A 136 9.77 15.34 14.12
N PHE A 137 8.50 14.95 14.27
CA PHE A 137 7.64 15.39 15.37
C PHE A 137 7.03 14.26 16.21
N ASP A 138 7.02 13.02 15.72
CA ASP A 138 6.65 11.82 16.49
C ASP A 138 7.81 10.81 16.49
N THR A 139 8.63 10.87 17.54
CA THR A 139 9.78 9.98 17.75
C THR A 139 9.38 8.52 17.98
N HIS A 140 8.12 8.26 18.33
CA HIS A 140 7.55 6.92 18.50
C HIS A 140 6.90 6.39 17.22
N HIS A 141 6.95 7.13 16.11
CA HIS A 141 6.41 6.66 14.84
C HIS A 141 7.18 5.43 14.35
N VAL A 142 6.42 4.41 13.96
CA VAL A 142 6.97 3.14 13.45
C VAL A 142 6.97 3.25 11.92
N THR A 143 8.15 3.39 11.34
CA THR A 143 8.30 3.39 9.88
C THR A 143 8.16 1.98 9.31
N ASN A 144 7.83 1.88 8.02
CA ASN A 144 7.78 0.61 7.31
C ASN A 144 9.10 -0.19 7.44
N ARG A 145 10.26 0.49 7.45
CA ARG A 145 11.57 -0.15 7.64
C ARG A 145 11.68 -0.80 9.02
N MET A 146 11.35 -0.06 10.08
CA MET A 146 11.40 -0.58 11.46
C MET A 146 10.44 -1.74 11.68
N PHE A 147 9.26 -1.68 11.04
CA PHE A 147 8.30 -2.77 11.09
C PHE A 147 8.84 -4.03 10.39
N ASN A 148 9.47 -3.89 9.22
CA ASN A 148 10.09 -5.01 8.51
C ASN A 148 11.28 -5.61 9.29
N GLU A 149 12.12 -4.78 9.90
CA GLU A 149 13.22 -5.24 10.77
C GLU A 149 12.67 -6.05 11.96
N ALA A 150 11.66 -5.52 12.67
CA ALA A 150 11.01 -6.23 13.78
C ALA A 150 10.35 -7.54 13.34
N LYS A 151 9.81 -7.60 12.11
CA LYS A 151 9.23 -8.80 11.53
C LYS A 151 10.30 -9.88 11.28
N THR A 152 11.43 -9.49 10.73
CA THR A 152 12.56 -10.40 10.50
C THR A 152 13.11 -10.95 11.82
N GLU A 153 13.24 -10.10 12.84
CA GLU A 153 13.64 -10.53 14.19
C GLU A 153 12.66 -11.54 14.79
N ARG A 154 11.33 -11.29 14.70
CA ARG A 154 10.29 -12.21 15.18
C ARG A 154 10.39 -13.59 14.51
N HIS A 155 10.56 -13.62 13.19
CA HIS A 155 10.70 -14.89 12.44
C HIS A 155 12.00 -15.61 12.75
N THR A 156 13.08 -14.88 13.04
CA THR A 156 14.38 -15.48 13.40
C THR A 156 14.32 -16.09 14.79
N HIS A 157 13.75 -15.37 15.76
CA HIS A 157 13.52 -15.88 17.11
C HIS A 157 12.64 -17.14 17.13
N GLN A 158 11.56 -17.15 16.33
CA GLN A 158 10.65 -18.28 16.23
C GLN A 158 11.31 -19.54 15.64
N LYS A 159 12.28 -19.37 14.72
CA LYS A 159 13.08 -20.48 14.16
C LYS A 159 14.15 -21.01 15.12
N THR A 160 14.69 -20.17 16.00
CA THR A 160 15.68 -20.59 17.01
C THR A 160 15.05 -21.21 18.25
N SER A 161 13.74 -21.03 18.46
CA SER A 161 12.99 -21.59 19.59
C SER A 161 12.19 -22.86 19.26
N SER A 162 12.25 -23.35 18.01
CA SER A 162 11.66 -24.62 17.56
C SER A 162 12.74 -25.67 17.36
#